data_AF-A0A2T0PTM9-F1
#
_entry.id   AF-A0A2T0PTM9-F1
#
_cell.length_a   1.000
_cell.length_b   1.000
_cell.length_c   1.000
_cell.angle_alpha   90.00
_cell.angle_beta   90.00
_cell.angle_gamma   90.00
#
_symmetry.space_group_name_H-M   'P 1'
#
loop_
_entity.id
_entity.type
_entity.pdbx_description
1 polymer ?
#
loop_
_entity_poly.entity_id
_entity_poly.type
_entity_poly.pdbx_seq_one_letter_code
_entity_poly.pdbx_strand_id
1 'polypeptide(L)'
;MMDVSSPAMPDVEELRMLRALVYEGVALARHGRYVARFHRWIVQVSREGRCRAGCLAPVTVEIRHRHGELLERTCLVVDDRADRETGR
;
A
#
# COMPACT_ATOMS: atom_id res chain seq x y z
N MET A 1 15.54 -29.16 -11.01
CA MET A 1 16.07 -27.88 -10.49
C MET A 1 14.88 -26.95 -10.41
N MET A 2 14.42 -26.61 -9.21
CA MET A 2 13.36 -25.60 -9.09
C MET A 2 14.05 -24.27 -9.37
N ASP A 3 13.68 -23.64 -10.48
CA ASP A 3 14.13 -22.31 -10.83
C ASP A 3 13.53 -21.36 -9.81
N VAL A 4 14.25 -21.13 -8.71
CA VAL A 4 13.90 -20.11 -7.72
C VAL A 4 14.25 -18.79 -8.37
N SER A 5 13.39 -18.36 -9.28
CA SER A 5 13.43 -17.02 -9.83
C SER A 5 13.28 -16.06 -8.65
N SER A 6 14.37 -15.43 -8.25
CA SER A 6 14.29 -14.31 -7.32
C SER A 6 13.28 -13.30 -7.88
N PRO A 7 12.40 -12.71 -7.06
CA PRO A 7 11.44 -11.73 -7.55
C PRO A 7 12.21 -10.65 -8.29
N ALA A 8 11.82 -10.44 -9.54
CA ALA A 8 12.55 -9.52 -10.40
C ALA A 8 12.49 -8.13 -9.77
N MET A 9 13.63 -7.59 -9.34
CA MET A 9 13.66 -6.30 -8.66
C MET A 9 13.13 -5.18 -9.57
N PRO A 10 12.36 -4.21 -9.03
CA PRO A 10 11.93 -3.07 -9.82
C PRO A 10 13.13 -2.22 -10.22
N ASP A 11 13.09 -1.66 -11.42
CA ASP A 11 14.06 -0.63 -11.80
C ASP A 11 13.78 0.71 -11.09
N VAL A 12 14.62 1.72 -11.34
CA VAL A 12 14.52 3.02 -10.66
C VAL A 12 13.23 3.77 -10.98
N GLU A 13 12.74 3.68 -12.22
CA GLU A 13 11.50 4.34 -12.64
C GLU A 13 10.29 3.61 -12.07
N GLU A 14 10.30 2.28 -12.13
CA GLU A 14 9.32 1.42 -11.46
C GLU A 14 9.26 1.72 -9.97
N LEU A 15 10.39 1.78 -9.28
CA LEU A 15 10.43 2.07 -7.84
C LEU A 15 9.87 3.45 -7.51
N ARG A 16 10.17 4.47 -8.33
CA ARG A 16 9.62 5.82 -8.14
C ARG A 16 8.10 5.82 -8.28
N MET A 17 7.57 5.14 -9.30
CA MET A 17 6.13 5.05 -9.52
C MET A 17 5.44 4.25 -8.41
N LEU A 18 6.02 3.13 -7.99
CA LEU A 18 5.48 2.33 -6.90
C LEU A 18 5.36 3.13 -5.60
N ARG A 19 6.37 3.94 -5.27
CA ARG A 19 6.30 4.85 -4.11
C ARG A 19 5.16 5.86 -4.25
N ALA A 20 4.96 6.46 -5.42
CA ALA A 20 3.87 7.40 -5.65
C ALA A 20 2.49 6.74 -5.46
N LEU A 21 2.29 5.53 -6.00
CA LEU A 21 1.06 4.76 -5.83
C LEU A 21 0.82 4.36 -4.37
N VAL A 22 1.88 4.06 -3.62
CA VAL A 22 1.76 3.81 -2.17
C VAL A 22 1.30 5.07 -1.44
N TYR A 23 1.89 6.23 -1.70
CA TYR A 23 1.46 7.49 -1.07
C TYR A 23 0.01 7.84 -1.38
N GLU A 24 -0.41 7.71 -2.63
CA GLU A 24 -1.80 7.91 -3.04
C GLU A 24 -2.73 6.91 -2.34
N GLY A 25 -2.37 5.62 -2.35
CA GLY A 25 -3.15 4.57 -1.72
C GLY A 25 -3.29 4.76 -0.21
N VAL A 26 -2.25 5.23 0.48
CA VAL A 26 -2.29 5.55 1.92
C VAL A 26 -3.24 6.73 2.18
N ALA A 27 -3.20 7.77 1.34
CA ALA A 27 -4.12 8.90 1.46
C ALA A 27 -5.59 8.48 1.29
N LEU A 28 -5.85 7.53 0.38
CA LEU A 28 -7.19 7.01 0.06
C LEU A 28 -7.64 5.83 0.93
N ALA A 29 -6.74 5.21 1.71
CA ALA A 29 -7.03 4.01 2.50
C ALA A 29 -8.17 4.20 3.52
N ARG A 30 -8.44 5.45 3.92
CA ARG A 30 -9.57 5.81 4.79
C ARG A 30 -10.94 5.54 4.14
N HIS A 31 -11.02 5.56 2.81
CA HIS A 31 -12.25 5.39 2.05
C HIS A 31 -12.47 3.95 1.58
N GLY A 32 -11.48 3.08 1.73
CA GLY A 32 -11.56 1.69 1.34
C GLY A 32 -10.21 1.13 0.89
N ARG A 33 -10.25 -0.07 0.31
CA ARG A 33 -9.07 -0.70 -0.29
C ARG A 33 -8.70 0.00 -1.59
N TYR A 34 -7.44 0.40 -1.70
CA TYR A 34 -6.83 0.90 -2.92
C TYR A 34 -6.05 -0.22 -3.61
N VAL A 35 -6.19 -0.33 -4.93
CA VAL A 35 -5.42 -1.27 -5.77
C VAL A 35 -5.00 -0.55 -7.03
N ALA A 36 -3.69 -0.54 -7.30
CA ALA A 36 -3.12 0.00 -8.53
C ALA A 36 -2.20 -1.01 -9.20
N ARG A 37 -2.11 -0.91 -10.52
CA ARG A 37 -1.24 -1.74 -11.36
C ARG A 37 -0.30 -0.85 -12.13
N PHE A 38 0.99 -1.18 -12.09
CA PHE A 38 2.00 -0.51 -12.90
C PHE A 38 2.97 -1.54 -13.44
N HIS A 39 3.04 -1.67 -14.77
CA HIS A 39 3.84 -2.68 -15.44
C HIS A 39 3.53 -4.09 -14.90
N ARG A 40 4.53 -4.74 -14.27
CA ARG A 40 4.45 -6.07 -13.69
C ARG A 40 4.10 -6.06 -12.20
N TRP A 41 3.80 -4.90 -11.63
CA TRP A 41 3.61 -4.70 -10.21
C TRP A 41 2.15 -4.38 -9.86
N ILE A 42 1.73 -4.87 -8.70
CA ILE A 42 0.42 -4.64 -8.10
C ILE A 42 0.68 -4.03 -6.73
N VAL A 43 0.20 -2.81 -6.52
CA VAL A 43 0.18 -2.14 -5.22
C VAL A 43 -1.20 -2.29 -4.63
N GLN A 44 -1.28 -2.83 -3.42
CA GLN A 44 -2.51 -2.93 -2.66
C GLN A 44 -2.33 -2.20 -1.34
N VAL A 45 -3.22 -1.26 -1.06
CA VAL A 45 -3.27 -0.58 0.22
C VAL A 45 -4.62 -0.84 0.85
N SER A 46 -4.63 -1.42 2.04
CA SER A 46 -5.86 -1.75 2.76
C SER A 46 -5.74 -1.33 4.21
N ARG A 47 -6.81 -0.76 4.74
CA ARG A 47 -6.94 -0.48 6.17
C ARG A 47 -7.52 -1.71 6.87
N GLU A 48 -6.81 -2.27 7.84
CA GLU A 48 -7.30 -3.41 8.61
C GLU A 48 -8.22 -2.94 9.74
N GLY A 49 -9.45 -3.47 9.76
CA GLY A 49 -10.39 -3.30 10.86
C GLY A 49 -11.41 -2.17 10.71
N ARG A 50 -12.58 -2.36 11.32
CA ARG A 50 -13.57 -1.30 11.53
C ARG A 50 -13.03 -0.41 12.66
N CYS A 51 -12.48 0.75 12.34
CA CYS A 51 -12.12 1.76 13.33
C CYS A 51 -13.32 2.04 14.24
N ARG A 52 -13.23 1.66 15.51
CA ARG A 52 -13.99 2.36 16.55
C ARG A 52 -13.37 3.75 16.69
N ALA A 53 -14.22 4.76 16.90
CA ALA A 53 -13.77 6.14 17.01
C ALA A 53 -12.66 6.25 18.07
N GLY A 54 -11.46 6.68 17.65
CA GLY A 54 -10.30 6.87 18.54
C GLY A 54 -9.20 5.81 18.49
N CYS A 55 -9.36 4.74 17.69
CA CYS A 55 -8.29 3.75 17.48
C CYS A 55 -7.55 4.00 16.16
N LEU A 56 -6.21 3.98 16.24
CA LEU A 56 -5.33 3.94 15.08
C LEU A 56 -5.55 2.62 14.33
N ALA A 57 -6.27 2.60 13.20
CA ALA A 57 -6.29 1.39 12.37
C ALA A 57 -5.08 1.38 11.43
N PRO A 58 -4.30 0.28 11.44
CA PRO A 58 -3.14 0.14 10.60
C PRO A 58 -3.55 0.08 9.13
N VAL A 59 -2.71 0.68 8.29
CA VAL A 59 -2.75 0.60 6.84
C VAL A 59 -1.68 -0.38 6.40
N THR A 60 -2.11 -1.49 5.81
CA THR A 60 -1.22 -2.46 5.19
C THR A 60 -0.99 -2.09 3.73
N VAL A 61 0.27 -2.04 3.34
CA VAL A 61 0.74 -1.87 1.98
C VAL A 61 1.36 -3.19 1.53
N GLU A 62 0.90 -3.74 0.42
CA GLU A 62 1.51 -4.89 -0.25
C GLU A 62 1.91 -4.50 -1.68
N ILE A 63 3.17 -4.77 -2.05
CA ILE A 63 3.67 -4.63 -3.41
C ILE A 63 4.00 -6.04 -3.90
N ARG A 64 3.31 -6.47 -4.96
CA ARG A 64 3.42 -7.83 -5.50
C ARG A 64 3.75 -7.78 -6.97
N HIS A 65 4.57 -8.70 -7.41
CA HIS A 65 4.71 -9.01 -8.82
C HIS A 65 3.41 -9.65 -9.33
N ARG A 66 3.10 -9.48 -10.61
CA ARG A 66 1.87 -9.98 -11.24
C ARG A 66 1.70 -11.50 -11.13
N HIS A 67 2.80 -12.23 -10.97
CA HIS A 67 2.80 -13.69 -10.80
C HIS A 67 2.67 -14.12 -9.33
N GLY A 68 2.44 -13.18 -8.40
CA GLY A 68 2.10 -13.45 -7.01
C GLY A 68 3.25 -13.29 -6.01
N GLU A 69 4.49 -13.13 -6.49
CA GLU A 69 5.67 -12.91 -5.65
C GLU A 69 5.53 -11.60 -4.86
N LEU A 70 5.75 -11.64 -3.56
CA LEU A 70 5.70 -10.47 -2.70
C LEU A 70 7.07 -9.77 -2.73
N LEU A 71 7.08 -8.51 -3.15
CA LEU A 71 8.27 -7.67 -3.06
C LEU A 71 8.39 -7.07 -1.65
N GLU A 72 7.31 -6.44 -1.19
CA GLU A 72 7.30 -5.73 0.09
C GLU A 72 5.91 -5.81 0.72
N ARG A 73 5.89 -5.98 2.05
CA ARG A 73 4.70 -5.77 2.87
C ARG A 73 5.06 -4.91 4.07
N THR A 74 4.40 -3.77 4.18
CA THR A 74 4.66 -2.77 5.23
C THR A 74 3.35 -2.38 5.90
N CYS A 75 3.37 -2.26 7.23
CA CYS A 75 2.24 -1.78 8.02
C CYS A 75 2.55 -0.38 8.53
N LEU A 76 1.68 0.57 8.19
CA LEU A 76 1.77 1.97 8.59
C LEU A 76 0.67 2.30 9.59
N VAL A 77 0.99 3.10 10.58
CA VAL A 77 0.00 3.62 11.53
C VAL A 77 -0.32 5.05 11.12
N VAL A 78 -1.56 5.31 10.73
CA VAL A 78 -2.02 6.64 10.29
C VAL A 78 -2.90 7.23 11.39
N ASP A 79 -2.60 8.45 11.82
CA ASP A 79 -3.42 9.19 12.78
C ASP A 79 -4.60 9.86 12.05
N ASP A 80 -5.83 9.47 12.39
CA ASP A 80 -7.05 10.08 11.83
C ASP A 80 -7.34 11.47 12.43
N ARG A 81 -6.63 11.90 13.49
CA ARG A 81 -6.91 13.17 14.17
C ARG A 81 -6.56 14.39 13.32
N ALA A 82 -5.64 14.27 12.36
CA ALA A 82 -5.17 15.38 11.55
C ALA A 82 -6.25 16.01 10.64
N ASP A 83 -7.34 15.29 10.34
CA ASP A 83 -8.38 15.76 9.42
C ASP A 83 -9.52 16.51 10.13
N ARG A 84 -9.65 16.36 11.46
CA ARG A 84 -10.74 16.99 12.23
C ARG A 84 -10.57 18.48 12.46
N GLU A 85 -9.43 19.07 12.11
CA GLU A 85 -9.18 20.50 12.30
C GLU A 85 -9.71 21.40 11.17
N THR A 86 -10.28 20.82 10.09
CA THR A 86 -10.80 21.60 8.95
C THR A 86 -12.33 21.66 8.82
N GLY A 87 -13.09 21.04 9.74
CA GLY A 87 -14.55 21.14 9.76
C GLY A 87 -15.05 22.20 10.75
N ARG A 88 -15.15 23.45 10.30
CA ARG A 88 -16.01 24.47 10.92
C ARG A 88 -17.37 24.49 10.24
#